data_AF-X1HXH7-F1
#
_entry.id   AF-X1HXH7-F1
#
_cell.length_a   1.000
_cell.length_b   1.000
_cell.length_c   1.000
_cell.angle_alpha   90.00
_cell.angle_beta   90.00
_cell.angle_gamma   90.00
#
_symmetry.space_group_name_H-M   'P 1'
#
loop_
_entity.id
_entity.type
_entity.pdbx_description
1 polymer ?
#
loop_
_entity_poly.entity_id
_entity_poly.type
_entity_poly.pdbx_seq_one_letter_code
_entity_poly.pdbx_strand_id
1 'polypeptide(L)'
;RADMPNGSAAAEYFFMQYMSTSQTPVASQDLLFDTALSPAEFPDFPCGKVVPPKHEITMLGLAGHPFTTGDTGPNAWGTNFVKLIREREVLFDDERNGIPFDGQDDTATADAYMCNFSLIGPGTPVLLDSAVQVIGDPLLFDPPLVFPEGSELNMYLTGTMKTAAAWEETMVDMAALLRVKKI
;
A
#
# COMPACT_ATOMS: atom_id res chain seq x y z
N ARG A 1 -1.46 15.79 25.80
CA ARG A 1 -0.39 16.52 26.52
C ARG A 1 0.84 16.55 25.61
N ALA A 2 1.78 17.50 25.78
CA ALA A 2 2.90 17.66 24.84
C ALA A 2 3.82 16.43 24.74
N ASP A 3 3.88 15.63 25.80
CA ASP A 3 4.66 14.40 25.96
C ASP A 3 3.89 13.11 25.59
N MET A 4 2.58 13.21 25.34
CA MET A 4 1.78 12.07 24.88
C MET A 4 2.09 11.77 23.41
N PRO A 5 1.80 10.56 22.91
CA PRO A 5 2.01 10.23 21.50
C PRO A 5 1.33 11.26 20.58
N ASN A 6 2.02 11.64 19.50
CA ASN A 6 1.66 12.75 18.59
C ASN A 6 1.73 14.16 19.20
N GLY A 7 2.25 14.31 20.42
CA GLY A 7 2.51 15.59 21.05
C GLY A 7 3.79 16.26 20.53
N SER A 8 3.89 17.58 20.67
CA SER A 8 5.03 18.38 20.17
C SER A 8 6.38 18.05 20.81
N ALA A 9 6.38 17.37 21.96
CA ALA A 9 7.57 16.89 22.67
C ALA A 9 7.58 15.37 22.80
N ALA A 10 6.75 14.67 22.02
CA ALA A 10 6.64 13.21 22.07
C ALA A 10 7.88 12.55 21.48
N ALA A 11 8.29 11.42 22.08
CA ALA A 11 9.29 10.55 21.49
C ALA A 11 8.69 9.61 20.43
N GLU A 12 7.35 9.56 20.33
CA GLU A 12 6.64 8.71 19.38
C GLU A 12 5.47 9.43 18.71
N TYR A 13 5.24 9.06 17.45
CA TYR A 13 4.13 9.53 16.66
C TYR A 13 3.61 8.46 15.72
N PHE A 14 2.37 8.65 15.27
CA PHE A 14 1.64 7.79 14.36
C PHE A 14 1.32 8.57 13.10
N PHE A 15 1.53 7.95 11.96
CA PHE A 15 1.17 8.55 10.69
C PHE A 15 0.91 7.49 9.62
N MET A 16 0.27 7.91 8.53
CA MET A 16 0.08 7.09 7.34
C MET A 16 1.14 7.47 6.31
N GLN A 17 2.00 6.53 5.97
CA GLN A 17 2.94 6.69 4.87
C GLN A 17 2.23 6.33 3.58
N TYR A 18 1.67 7.34 2.90
CA TYR A 18 1.17 7.17 1.54
C TYR A 18 2.35 6.96 0.58
N MET A 19 2.17 6.07 -0.38
CA MET A 19 3.25 5.63 -1.25
C MET A 19 2.79 5.35 -2.67
N SER A 20 3.70 5.54 -3.60
CA SER A 20 3.53 5.36 -5.04
C SER A 20 4.73 4.62 -5.64
N THR A 21 4.68 4.38 -6.94
CA THR A 21 5.69 3.66 -7.72
C THR A 21 6.29 4.59 -8.77
N SER A 22 7.61 4.79 -8.79
CA SER A 22 8.26 5.67 -9.78
C SER A 22 8.29 5.12 -11.21
N GLN A 23 7.87 3.86 -11.38
CA GLN A 23 7.90 3.14 -12.65
C GLN A 23 6.53 3.14 -13.31
N THR A 24 6.46 3.55 -14.57
CA THR A 24 5.30 3.28 -15.44
C THR A 24 5.39 1.85 -15.97
N PRO A 25 4.43 0.96 -15.66
CA PRO A 25 4.46 -0.42 -16.14
C PRO A 25 4.14 -0.51 -17.64
N VAL A 26 4.78 -1.47 -18.32
CA VAL A 26 4.61 -1.76 -19.76
C VAL A 26 4.18 -3.20 -20.04
N ALA A 27 4.13 -4.04 -19.01
CA ALA A 27 3.60 -5.40 -18.99
C ALA A 27 3.22 -5.77 -17.55
N SER A 28 2.51 -6.89 -17.37
CA SER A 28 2.24 -7.44 -16.03
C SER A 28 3.54 -7.60 -15.24
N GLN A 29 3.61 -7.01 -14.05
CA GLN A 29 4.81 -7.00 -13.23
C GLN A 29 4.52 -6.63 -11.77
N ASP A 30 5.53 -6.84 -10.92
CA ASP A 30 5.57 -6.27 -9.59
C ASP A 30 6.22 -4.89 -9.64
N LEU A 31 5.51 -3.88 -9.14
CA LEU A 31 5.97 -2.49 -9.04
C LEU A 31 6.41 -2.21 -7.61
N LEU A 32 7.64 -1.74 -7.43
CA LEU A 32 8.13 -1.34 -6.10
C LEU A 32 7.44 -0.04 -5.68
N PHE A 33 6.91 -0.02 -4.46
CA PHE A 33 6.56 1.23 -3.79
C PHE A 33 7.86 1.90 -3.32
N ASP A 34 8.38 2.82 -4.12
CA ASP A 34 9.67 3.51 -3.89
C ASP A 34 9.53 5.02 -3.72
N THR A 35 8.30 5.52 -3.82
CA THR A 35 8.02 6.96 -3.79
C THR A 35 7.14 7.28 -2.58
N ALA A 36 7.73 7.96 -1.59
CA ALA A 36 7.01 8.49 -0.45
C ALA A 36 6.21 9.75 -0.83
N LEU A 37 4.94 9.81 -0.43
CA LEU A 37 4.06 10.97 -0.64
C LEU A 37 3.86 11.81 0.63
N SER A 38 4.49 11.40 1.73
CA SER A 38 4.50 12.14 3.00
C SER A 38 5.44 13.35 2.92
N PRO A 39 5.23 14.38 3.75
CA PRO A 39 6.18 15.48 3.89
C PRO A 39 7.58 14.98 4.29
N ALA A 40 8.62 15.68 3.84
CA ALA A 40 10.02 15.26 3.99
C ALA A 40 10.51 15.18 5.45
N GLU A 41 9.75 15.71 6.41
CA GLU A 41 10.03 15.58 7.84
C GLU A 41 9.74 14.17 8.39
N PHE A 42 8.93 13.38 7.67
CA PHE A 42 8.63 11.99 8.01
C PHE A 42 9.63 11.02 7.35
N PRO A 43 9.89 9.86 7.96
CA PRO A 43 10.75 8.86 7.34
C PRO A 43 10.08 8.28 6.10
N ASP A 44 10.83 8.19 5.00
CA ASP A 44 10.36 7.59 3.75
C ASP A 44 10.10 6.08 3.84
N PHE A 45 10.56 5.39 4.90
CA PHE A 45 10.31 3.95 5.10
C PHE A 45 8.80 3.65 5.03
N PRO A 46 8.33 2.63 4.28
CA PRO A 46 9.10 1.59 3.59
C PRO A 46 9.34 1.84 2.09
N CYS A 47 9.31 3.10 1.63
CA CYS A 47 9.38 3.46 0.20
C CYS A 47 10.82 3.36 -0.36
N GLY A 48 11.38 2.15 -0.43
CA GLY A 48 12.74 1.90 -0.91
C GLY A 48 13.85 2.48 -0.02
N LYS A 49 13.52 2.87 1.22
CA LYS A 49 14.45 3.38 2.23
C LYS A 49 14.45 2.49 3.47
N VAL A 50 15.56 2.52 4.19
CA VAL A 50 15.71 1.83 5.49
C VAL A 50 15.17 2.69 6.63
N VAL A 51 14.89 2.05 7.77
CA VAL A 51 14.58 2.75 9.02
C VAL A 51 15.76 3.68 9.38
N PRO A 52 15.52 4.99 9.62
CA PRO A 52 16.61 5.94 9.88
C PRO A 52 17.31 5.64 11.22
N PRO A 53 18.56 6.10 11.40
CA PRO A 53 19.29 5.93 12.66
C PRO A 53 18.52 6.49 13.86
N LYS A 54 18.67 5.87 15.03
CA LYS A 54 17.99 6.29 16.29
C LYS A 54 16.47 6.26 16.21
N HIS A 55 15.91 5.46 15.31
CA HIS A 55 14.47 5.25 15.22
C HIS A 55 14.17 3.75 15.21
N GLU A 56 13.03 3.42 15.80
CA GLU A 56 12.33 2.17 15.61
C GLU A 56 11.01 2.50 14.92
N ILE A 57 10.66 1.76 13.88
CA ILE A 57 9.37 1.89 13.21
C ILE A 57 8.59 0.60 13.42
N THR A 58 7.38 0.73 13.95
CA THR A 58 6.41 -0.36 14.03
C THR A 58 5.38 -0.15 12.92
N MET A 59 5.26 -1.11 12.00
CA MET A 59 4.16 -1.16 11.05
C MET A 59 2.97 -1.85 11.71
N LEU A 60 1.90 -1.08 11.88
CA LEU A 60 0.66 -1.49 12.52
C LEU A 60 -0.27 -2.20 11.53
N GLY A 61 -0.17 -1.87 10.25
CA GLY A 61 -1.06 -2.37 9.23
C GLY A 61 -0.93 -1.63 7.90
N LEU A 62 -1.84 -1.95 6.99
CA LEU A 62 -1.92 -1.39 5.65
C LEU A 62 -3.35 -0.89 5.38
N ALA A 63 -3.46 0.22 4.68
CA ALA A 63 -4.71 0.74 4.13
C ALA A 63 -4.54 1.01 2.64
N GLY A 64 -5.57 0.76 1.84
CA GLY A 64 -5.52 1.01 0.41
C GLY A 64 -6.73 0.47 -0.31
N HIS A 65 -6.83 0.79 -1.60
CA HIS A 65 -7.93 0.37 -2.46
C HIS A 65 -7.39 -0.27 -3.76
N PRO A 66 -7.78 -1.51 -4.08
CA PRO A 66 -7.52 -2.10 -5.39
C PRO A 66 -8.12 -1.25 -6.49
N PHE A 67 -7.59 -1.35 -7.70
CA PHE A 67 -8.17 -0.61 -8.81
C PHE A 67 -8.06 -1.40 -10.11
N THR A 68 -8.90 -0.97 -11.04
CA THR A 68 -8.83 -1.36 -12.45
C THR A 68 -8.77 -0.12 -13.31
N THR A 69 -8.17 -0.26 -14.48
CA THR A 69 -8.18 0.78 -15.51
C THR A 69 -8.95 0.29 -16.72
N GLY A 70 -9.65 1.20 -17.38
CA GLY A 70 -10.48 0.88 -18.52
C GLY A 70 -10.49 2.03 -19.51
N ASP A 71 -10.45 1.70 -20.80
CA ASP A 71 -10.65 2.65 -21.89
C ASP A 71 -11.95 2.27 -22.64
N THR A 72 -12.13 2.74 -23.87
CA THR A 72 -13.16 2.35 -24.84
C THR A 72 -13.01 0.89 -25.34
N GLY A 73 -12.62 -0.04 -24.45
CA GLY A 73 -12.39 -1.46 -24.71
C GLY A 73 -11.93 -2.20 -23.44
N PRO A 74 -11.93 -3.55 -23.43
CA PRO A 74 -11.78 -4.35 -22.20
C PRO A 74 -10.48 -4.02 -21.45
N ASN A 75 -10.57 -4.12 -20.12
CA ASN A 75 -9.58 -3.81 -19.08
C ASN A 75 -8.15 -3.57 -19.59
N ALA A 76 -7.56 -2.45 -19.19
CA ALA A 76 -6.16 -2.18 -19.44
C ALA A 76 -5.27 -2.81 -18.36
N TRP A 77 -5.53 -2.48 -17.09
CA TRP A 77 -4.78 -2.95 -15.94
C TRP A 77 -5.68 -3.26 -14.75
N GLY A 78 -5.30 -4.25 -13.95
CA GLY A 78 -5.86 -4.43 -12.61
C GLY A 78 -4.78 -4.81 -11.61
N THR A 79 -5.01 -4.50 -10.33
CA THR A 79 -4.17 -4.97 -9.22
C THR A 79 -4.51 -6.40 -8.85
N ASN A 80 -3.54 -7.17 -8.31
CA ASN A 80 -3.78 -8.52 -7.80
C ASN A 80 -3.36 -8.70 -6.33
N PHE A 81 -2.13 -8.31 -6.01
CA PHE A 81 -1.50 -8.61 -4.71
C PHE A 81 -0.64 -7.44 -4.23
N VAL A 82 -0.46 -7.36 -2.92
CA VAL A 82 0.59 -6.55 -2.29
C VAL A 82 1.60 -7.49 -1.64
N LYS A 83 2.87 -7.40 -2.06
CA LYS A 83 3.95 -8.24 -1.54
C LYS A 83 4.79 -7.45 -0.54
N LEU A 84 5.02 -8.03 0.63
CA LEU A 84 5.93 -7.48 1.64
C LEU A 84 7.15 -8.37 1.67
N ILE A 85 8.30 -7.84 1.26
CA ILE A 85 9.56 -8.58 1.21
C ILE A 85 10.48 -8.06 2.30
N ARG A 86 10.81 -8.95 3.24
CA ARG A 86 11.78 -8.71 4.32
C ARG A 86 12.82 -9.80 4.28
N GLU A 87 14.10 -9.43 4.34
CA GLU A 87 15.21 -10.40 4.38
C GLU A 87 15.15 -11.45 3.25
N ARG A 88 14.65 -11.05 2.07
CA ARG A 88 14.45 -11.87 0.86
C ARG A 88 13.33 -12.93 0.95
N GLU A 89 12.49 -12.86 1.98
CA GLU A 89 11.28 -13.68 2.11
C GLU A 89 10.02 -12.84 1.90
N VAL A 90 9.02 -13.42 1.22
CA VAL A 90 7.69 -12.83 1.09
C VAL A 90 6.92 -13.16 2.37
N LEU A 91 6.42 -12.13 3.04
CA LEU A 91 5.65 -12.29 4.27
C LEU A 91 4.21 -12.69 3.96
N PHE A 92 3.60 -13.42 4.90
CA PHE A 92 2.17 -13.78 4.93
C PHE A 92 1.65 -14.72 3.83
N ASP A 93 2.51 -15.23 2.97
CA ASP A 93 2.12 -16.19 1.93
C ASP A 93 3.27 -17.14 1.56
N ASP A 94 3.07 -18.44 1.81
CA ASP A 94 4.05 -19.49 1.49
C ASP A 94 4.24 -19.65 -0.02
N GLU A 95 3.23 -19.30 -0.82
CA GLU A 95 3.28 -19.34 -2.29
C GLU A 95 3.94 -18.08 -2.90
N ARG A 96 4.26 -17.09 -2.07
CA ARG A 96 4.99 -15.86 -2.44
C ARG A 96 4.24 -14.95 -3.43
N ASN A 97 2.92 -15.11 -3.56
CA ASN A 97 2.05 -14.20 -4.30
C ASN A 97 1.81 -12.90 -3.52
N GLY A 98 1.69 -13.00 -2.19
CA GLY A 98 1.48 -11.86 -1.29
C GLY A 98 0.04 -11.74 -0.80
N ILE A 99 -0.29 -10.58 -0.23
CA ILE A 99 -1.60 -10.31 0.37
C ILE A 99 -2.61 -9.99 -0.75
N PRO A 100 -3.79 -10.63 -0.80
CA PRO A 100 -4.80 -10.35 -1.82
C PRO A 100 -5.24 -8.88 -1.88
N PHE A 101 -5.18 -8.33 -3.10
CA PHE A 101 -5.48 -6.94 -3.45
C PHE A 101 -6.02 -6.87 -4.89
N ASP A 102 -7.05 -7.66 -5.16
CA ASP A 102 -7.59 -7.96 -6.48
C ASP A 102 -8.63 -6.92 -6.92
N GLY A 103 -8.23 -6.09 -7.87
CA GLY A 103 -9.06 -5.11 -8.55
C GLY A 103 -9.47 -5.53 -9.96
N GLN A 104 -9.16 -6.75 -10.41
CA GLN A 104 -9.42 -7.16 -11.80
C GLN A 104 -10.91 -7.11 -12.16
N ASP A 105 -11.24 -6.43 -13.25
CA ASP A 105 -12.54 -6.51 -13.90
C ASP A 105 -12.38 -6.55 -15.42
N ASP A 106 -12.62 -7.71 -16.04
CA ASP A 106 -12.52 -7.87 -17.51
C ASP A 106 -13.56 -7.03 -18.28
N THR A 107 -14.57 -6.50 -17.59
CA THR A 107 -15.64 -5.67 -18.17
C THR A 107 -15.46 -4.17 -17.93
N ALA A 108 -14.36 -3.76 -17.30
CA ALA A 108 -14.07 -2.35 -17.02
C ALA A 108 -14.04 -1.52 -18.31
N THR A 109 -14.80 -0.42 -18.32
CA THR A 109 -14.85 0.57 -19.42
C THR A 109 -14.36 1.96 -19.00
N ALA A 110 -13.86 2.08 -17.78
CA ALA A 110 -13.33 3.30 -17.20
C ALA A 110 -12.41 2.95 -16.04
N ASP A 111 -11.54 3.90 -15.69
CA ASP A 111 -10.72 3.85 -14.49
C ASP A 111 -11.59 3.90 -13.24
N ALA A 112 -11.37 2.94 -12.35
CA ALA A 112 -12.18 2.84 -11.14
C ALA A 112 -11.42 2.15 -10.01
N TYR A 113 -11.61 2.72 -8.82
CA TYR A 113 -11.36 2.02 -7.57
C TYR A 113 -12.44 0.95 -7.40
N MET A 114 -12.10 -0.29 -7.77
CA MET A 114 -12.97 -1.47 -7.67
C MET A 114 -12.22 -2.65 -7.08
N CYS A 115 -12.97 -3.61 -6.53
CA CYS A 115 -12.38 -4.72 -5.80
C CYS A 115 -13.22 -5.97 -5.96
N ASN A 116 -12.66 -6.96 -6.65
CA ASN A 116 -13.19 -8.30 -6.64
C ASN A 116 -12.95 -8.95 -5.27
N PHE A 117 -11.74 -8.83 -4.74
CA PHE A 117 -11.40 -9.28 -3.38
C PHE A 117 -10.14 -8.60 -2.83
N SER A 118 -10.20 -8.15 -1.57
CA SER A 118 -8.99 -7.72 -0.87
C SER A 118 -9.10 -7.92 0.64
N LEU A 119 -7.97 -8.28 1.25
CA LEU A 119 -7.80 -8.25 2.71
C LEU A 119 -7.39 -6.87 3.24
N ILE A 120 -6.97 -5.96 2.37
CA ILE A 120 -6.54 -4.60 2.71
C ILE A 120 -7.66 -3.66 2.28
N GLY A 121 -8.29 -3.00 3.25
CA GLY A 121 -9.33 -2.01 2.97
C GLY A 121 -8.90 -0.56 3.16
N PRO A 122 -9.65 0.39 2.55
CA PRO A 122 -9.42 1.82 2.68
C PRO A 122 -10.02 2.37 3.98
N GLY A 123 -10.83 1.60 4.72
CA GLY A 123 -11.48 2.06 5.95
C GLY A 123 -12.55 3.13 5.72
N THR A 124 -13.14 3.19 4.52
CA THR A 124 -14.21 4.15 4.20
C THR A 124 -15.59 3.52 4.47
N PRO A 125 -16.52 4.28 5.08
CA PRO A 125 -17.85 3.78 5.37
C PRO A 125 -18.69 3.64 4.09
N VAL A 126 -19.61 2.67 4.12
CA VAL A 126 -20.58 2.41 3.05
C VAL A 126 -21.46 3.63 2.81
N LEU A 127 -21.40 4.22 1.61
CA LEU A 127 -22.43 5.14 1.14
C LEU A 127 -23.54 4.30 0.46
N LEU A 128 -24.68 4.21 1.13
CA LEU A 128 -25.84 3.34 0.88
C LEU A 128 -26.52 3.41 -0.51
N ASP A 129 -25.91 4.04 -1.52
CA ASP A 129 -26.55 4.29 -2.83
C ASP A 129 -25.60 4.22 -4.03
N SER A 130 -24.54 3.43 -3.94
CA SER A 130 -23.72 3.14 -5.13
C SER A 130 -23.29 1.69 -5.09
N ALA A 131 -23.15 1.08 -6.27
CA ALA A 131 -22.65 -0.28 -6.48
C ALA A 131 -21.15 -0.43 -6.08
N VAL A 132 -20.71 0.31 -5.07
CA VAL A 132 -19.37 0.28 -4.50
C VAL A 132 -19.23 -1.02 -3.74
N GLN A 133 -18.38 -1.90 -4.25
CA GLN A 133 -17.99 -3.13 -3.59
C GLN A 133 -17.36 -2.77 -2.25
N VAL A 134 -17.85 -3.41 -1.18
CA VAL A 134 -17.39 -3.17 0.19
C VAL A 134 -15.94 -3.59 0.28
N ILE A 135 -15.06 -2.62 0.51
CA ILE A 135 -13.69 -2.90 0.90
C ILE A 135 -13.59 -2.51 2.36
N GLY A 136 -13.26 -3.49 3.20
CA GLY A 136 -13.42 -3.43 4.64
C GLY A 136 -12.47 -2.45 5.34
N ASP A 137 -12.18 -2.77 6.59
CA ASP A 137 -11.23 -2.01 7.38
C ASP A 137 -9.79 -2.20 6.87
N PRO A 138 -8.86 -1.29 7.20
CA PRO A 138 -7.44 -1.50 7.00
C PRO A 138 -6.97 -2.82 7.61
N LEU A 139 -6.03 -3.50 6.94
CA LEU A 139 -5.44 -4.72 7.45
C LEU A 139 -4.49 -4.39 8.60
N LEU A 140 -4.88 -4.66 9.84
CA LEU A 140 -4.02 -4.51 11.01
C LEU A 140 -3.25 -5.80 11.30
N PHE A 141 -1.95 -5.68 11.55
CA PHE A 141 -1.09 -6.80 11.91
C PHE A 141 -1.16 -7.05 13.42
N ASP A 142 -1.38 -8.30 13.80
CA ASP A 142 -1.30 -8.77 15.18
C ASP A 142 -0.43 -10.04 15.28
N PRO A 143 0.80 -9.95 15.81
CA PRO A 143 1.44 -8.75 16.35
C PRO A 143 1.88 -7.76 15.26
N PRO A 144 2.01 -6.45 15.57
CA PRO A 144 2.61 -5.47 14.67
C PRO A 144 4.05 -5.83 14.28
N LEU A 145 4.45 -5.44 13.06
CA LEU A 145 5.80 -5.70 12.57
C LEU A 145 6.76 -4.63 13.07
N VAL A 146 7.79 -5.03 13.80
CA VAL A 146 8.79 -4.11 14.37
C VAL A 146 10.07 -4.12 13.54
N PHE A 147 10.56 -2.92 13.21
CA PHE A 147 11.75 -2.68 12.41
C PHE A 147 12.73 -1.78 13.18
N PRO A 148 13.87 -2.32 13.65
CA PRO A 148 14.94 -1.51 14.25
C PRO A 148 15.67 -0.66 13.21
N GLU A 149 16.54 0.24 13.67
CA GLU A 149 17.37 1.09 12.79
C GLU A 149 18.12 0.28 11.73
N GLY A 150 18.17 0.80 10.50
CA GLY A 150 18.82 0.14 9.36
C GLY A 150 18.03 -1.01 8.74
N SER A 151 16.86 -1.38 9.28
CA SER A 151 16.01 -2.41 8.67
C SER A 151 15.38 -1.93 7.37
N GLU A 152 15.23 -2.86 6.44
CA GLU A 152 14.56 -2.65 5.15
C GLU A 152 13.26 -3.47 5.10
N LEU A 153 12.27 -2.92 4.41
CA LEU A 153 11.09 -3.64 3.95
C LEU A 153 10.80 -3.14 2.53
N ASN A 154 10.74 -4.04 1.56
CA ASN A 154 10.30 -3.69 0.22
C ASN A 154 8.85 -4.09 0.05
N MET A 155 8.03 -3.13 -0.39
CA MET A 155 6.63 -3.36 -0.69
C MET A 155 6.44 -3.31 -2.20
N TYR A 156 5.71 -4.28 -2.75
CA TYR A 156 5.39 -4.30 -4.17
C TYR A 156 3.89 -4.38 -4.41
N LEU A 157 3.43 -3.71 -5.47
CA LEU A 157 2.10 -3.88 -6.05
C LEU A 157 2.20 -4.78 -7.28
N THR A 158 1.48 -5.89 -7.29
CA THR A 158 1.37 -6.73 -8.48
C THR A 158 0.28 -6.19 -9.39
N GLY A 159 0.66 -5.73 -10.58
CA GLY A 159 -0.24 -5.30 -11.65
C GLY A 159 -0.32 -6.34 -12.77
N THR A 160 -1.53 -6.61 -13.25
CA THR A 160 -1.77 -7.44 -14.44
C THR A 160 -2.21 -6.55 -15.59
N MET A 161 -1.49 -6.60 -16.70
CA MET A 161 -1.90 -6.00 -17.96
C MET A 161 -2.82 -6.96 -18.71
N LYS A 162 -3.96 -6.46 -19.19
CA LYS A 162 -4.91 -7.19 -20.04
C LYS A 162 -4.89 -6.66 -21.46
N THR A 163 -4.86 -5.33 -21.59
CA THR A 163 -4.70 -4.61 -22.85
C THR A 163 -3.57 -3.60 -22.70
N ALA A 164 -2.79 -3.38 -23.76
CA ALA A 164 -1.73 -2.39 -23.73
C ALA A 164 -2.31 -0.96 -23.63
N ALA A 165 -2.29 -0.38 -22.44
CA ALA A 165 -2.62 1.02 -22.21
C ALA A 165 -1.64 1.68 -21.23
N ALA A 166 -1.64 3.01 -21.22
CA ALA A 166 -0.89 3.77 -20.24
C ALA A 166 -1.49 3.57 -18.85
N TRP A 167 -0.63 3.39 -17.85
CA TRP A 167 -1.00 3.39 -16.44
C TRP A 167 -0.74 4.80 -15.88
N GLU A 168 -1.75 5.41 -15.27
CA GLU A 168 -1.57 6.66 -14.54
C GLU A 168 -1.12 6.37 -13.10
N GLU A 169 0.08 6.82 -12.74
CA GLU A 169 0.69 6.55 -11.43
C GLU A 169 -0.21 7.02 -10.26
N THR A 170 -0.99 8.08 -10.49
CA THR A 170 -1.93 8.68 -9.52
C THR A 170 -3.05 7.75 -9.06
N MET A 171 -3.27 6.61 -9.74
CA MET A 171 -4.29 5.63 -9.34
C MET A 171 -3.87 4.76 -8.15
N VAL A 172 -2.58 4.72 -7.83
CA VAL A 172 -2.07 3.92 -6.72
C VAL A 172 -2.59 4.47 -5.39
N ASP A 173 -3.47 3.72 -4.72
CA ASP A 173 -3.97 4.03 -3.38
C ASP A 173 -3.47 2.99 -2.37
N MET A 174 -2.36 3.33 -1.72
CA MET A 174 -1.74 2.49 -0.70
C MET A 174 -1.03 3.33 0.36
N ALA A 175 -1.21 2.92 1.62
CA ALA A 175 -0.54 3.52 2.76
C ALA A 175 -0.15 2.46 3.81
N ALA A 176 1.03 2.64 4.40
CA ALA A 176 1.43 1.93 5.60
C ALA A 176 1.03 2.72 6.85
N LEU A 177 0.41 2.04 7.83
CA LEU A 177 0.09 2.60 9.13
C LEU A 177 1.29 2.44 10.05
N LEU A 178 1.97 3.53 10.39
CA LEU A 178 3.25 3.48 11.08
C LEU A 178 3.17 4.16 12.45
N ARG A 179 3.83 3.53 13.44
CA ARG A 179 4.26 4.17 14.68
C ARG A 179 5.77 4.32 14.63
N VAL A 180 6.25 5.54 14.75
CA VAL A 180 7.67 5.86 14.81
C VAL A 180 8.03 6.21 16.24
N LYS A 181 9.14 5.66 16.73
CA LYS A 181 9.68 5.95 18.05
C LYS A 181 11.16 6.30 17.95
N LYS A 182 11.55 7.44 18.54
CA LYS A 182 12.95 7.85 18.67
C LYS A 182 13.59 7.09 19.84
N ILE A 183 14.79 6.54 19.62
CA ILE A 183 15.57 5.75 20.59
C ILE A 183 16.82 6.50 21.04
#